data_AF-A0A4Y9LRL3-F1
#
_entry.id   AF-A0A4Y9LRL3-F1
#
_cell.length_a   1.000
_cell.length_b   1.000
_cell.length_c   1.000
_cell.angle_alpha   90.00
_cell.angle_beta   90.00
_cell.angle_gamma   90.00
#
_symmetry.space_group_name_H-M   'P 1'
#
loop_
_entity.id
_entity.type
_entity.pdbx_description
1 polymer ?
#
loop_
_entity_poly.entity_id
_entity_poly.type
_entity_poly.pdbx_seq_one_letter_code
_entity_poly.pdbx_strand_id
1 'polypeptide(L)'
;MRIRKLALVAAATALPFSLTACGGAGVEDFCEQYEAIDQIEDEDVDQAKDAFDELADNVPDDAGDDVKEAATFMADNFPEDGDFEQAVESGDFDQETAEKFATSAETVQGYGEENCGS
;
A
#
# COMPACT_ATOMS: atom_id res chain seq x y z
N MET A 1 -9.56 -15.05 -56.79
CA MET A 1 -10.24 -16.29 -56.28
C MET A 1 -9.16 -17.35 -56.09
N ARG A 2 -9.00 -18.08 -54.98
CA ARG A 2 -9.95 -18.57 -53.96
C ARG A 2 -9.32 -18.49 -52.57
N ILE A 3 -10.11 -17.99 -51.63
CA ILE A 3 -9.81 -17.93 -50.20
C ILE A 3 -10.03 -19.34 -49.64
N ARG A 4 -8.97 -19.96 -49.09
CA ARG A 4 -9.14 -21.15 -48.25
C ARG A 4 -9.59 -20.67 -46.88
N LYS A 5 -10.88 -20.90 -46.60
CA LYS A 5 -11.51 -20.71 -45.29
C LYS A 5 -10.87 -21.71 -44.32
N LEU A 6 -9.89 -21.26 -43.56
CA LEU A 6 -9.56 -21.91 -42.29
C LEU A 6 -10.58 -21.39 -41.30
N ALA A 7 -11.41 -22.33 -40.85
CA ALA A 7 -12.38 -22.13 -39.80
C ALA A 7 -11.67 -21.46 -38.61
N LEU A 8 -12.07 -20.22 -38.34
CA LEU A 8 -12.01 -19.63 -37.00
C LEU A 8 -12.92 -20.50 -36.14
N VAL A 9 -12.38 -21.65 -35.71
CA VAL A 9 -12.88 -22.34 -34.54
C VAL A 9 -12.66 -21.33 -33.42
N ALA A 10 -13.77 -20.95 -32.82
CA ALA A 10 -13.83 -20.19 -31.60
C ALA A 10 -13.05 -20.92 -30.50
N ALA A 11 -11.73 -20.75 -30.49
CA ALA A 11 -11.02 -20.65 -29.25
C ALA A 11 -11.29 -19.22 -28.78
N ALA A 12 -12.40 -19.05 -28.07
CA ALA A 12 -12.31 -18.26 -26.87
C ALA A 12 -11.17 -18.91 -26.07
N THR A 13 -9.93 -18.51 -26.35
CA THR A 13 -8.97 -18.35 -25.28
C THR A 13 -9.66 -17.33 -24.40
N ALA A 14 -10.48 -17.84 -23.48
CA ALA A 14 -10.50 -17.32 -22.15
C ALA A 14 -9.05 -16.92 -21.93
N LEU A 15 -8.83 -15.60 -21.86
CA LEU A 15 -7.71 -15.09 -21.12
C LEU A 15 -7.63 -16.03 -19.91
N PRO A 16 -6.45 -16.55 -19.54
CA PRO A 16 -6.31 -16.86 -18.15
C PRO A 16 -6.60 -15.52 -17.48
N PHE A 17 -7.85 -15.31 -17.08
CA PHE A 17 -8.20 -15.09 -15.71
C PHE A 17 -7.20 -15.93 -14.91
N SER A 18 -5.97 -15.43 -14.79
CA SER A 18 -5.27 -15.39 -13.53
C SER A 18 -6.29 -14.79 -12.60
N LEU A 19 -7.14 -15.68 -12.09
CA LEU A 19 -7.42 -15.80 -10.69
C LEU A 19 -7.02 -14.52 -9.94
N THR A 20 -7.74 -13.41 -10.17
CA THR A 20 -8.13 -12.53 -9.07
C THR A 20 -9.08 -13.37 -8.21
N ALA A 21 -8.53 -14.41 -7.62
CA ALA A 21 -9.20 -15.31 -6.71
C ALA A 21 -9.26 -14.55 -5.40
N CYS A 22 -10.47 -14.17 -4.99
CA CYS A 22 -10.76 -13.53 -3.70
C CYS A 22 -10.03 -12.21 -3.46
N GLY A 23 -10.74 -11.10 -3.67
CA GLY A 23 -10.25 -9.75 -3.42
C GLY A 23 -9.96 -9.48 -1.96
N GLY A 24 -8.70 -9.68 -1.61
CA GLY A 24 -7.97 -9.05 -0.52
C GLY A 24 -6.63 -8.63 -1.14
N ALA A 25 -6.11 -7.47 -0.76
CA ALA A 25 -4.86 -7.00 -1.31
C ALA A 25 -3.72 -8.01 -1.07
N GLY A 26 -2.88 -8.20 -2.07
CA GLY A 26 -1.77 -9.15 -1.99
C GLY A 26 -0.56 -8.54 -1.29
N VAL A 27 0.32 -9.40 -0.77
CA VAL A 27 1.65 -8.98 -0.28
C VAL A 27 2.41 -8.20 -1.37
N GLU A 28 2.25 -8.58 -2.64
CA GLU A 28 2.85 -7.87 -3.78
C GLU A 28 2.33 -6.42 -3.90
N ASP A 29 1.02 -6.19 -3.72
CA ASP A 29 0.42 -4.85 -3.78
C ASP A 29 0.90 -4.00 -2.59
N PHE A 30 0.95 -4.58 -1.39
CA PHE A 30 1.52 -3.92 -0.22
C PHE A 30 2.98 -3.51 -0.44
N CYS A 31 3.79 -4.39 -1.02
CA CYS A 31 5.21 -4.12 -1.26
C CYS A 31 5.44 -3.05 -2.32
N GLU A 32 4.63 -3.02 -3.39
CA GLU A 32 4.69 -1.94 -4.39
C GLU A 32 4.43 -0.58 -3.73
N GLN A 33 3.43 -0.50 -2.83
CA GLN A 33 3.13 0.73 -2.10
C GLN A 33 4.18 1.08 -1.05
N TYR A 34 4.69 0.08 -0.33
CA TYR A 34 5.75 0.27 0.67
C TYR A 34 7.03 0.84 0.03
N GLU A 35 7.43 0.32 -1.13
CA GLU A 35 8.58 0.83 -1.90
C GLU A 35 8.28 2.18 -2.56
N ALA A 36 7.02 2.45 -2.93
CA ALA A 36 6.62 3.73 -3.49
C ALA A 36 6.78 4.85 -2.45
N ILE A 37 6.40 4.60 -1.19
CA ILE A 37 6.51 5.58 -0.09
C ILE A 37 7.97 6.01 0.13
N ASP A 38 8.93 5.08 0.07
CA ASP A 38 10.37 5.38 0.22
C ASP A 38 10.93 6.25 -0.94
N GLN A 39 10.25 6.28 -2.07
CA GLN A 39 10.63 7.06 -3.25
C GLN A 39 9.98 8.45 -3.31
N ILE A 40 9.06 8.76 -2.40
CA ILE A 40 8.40 10.07 -2.36
C ILE A 40 9.37 11.09 -1.75
N GLU A 41 9.57 12.20 -2.46
CA GLU A 41 10.34 13.32 -1.93
C GLU A 41 9.52 14.04 -0.86
N ASP A 42 10.15 14.50 0.22
CA ASP A 42 9.50 15.17 1.37
C ASP A 42 8.65 16.41 0.95
N GLU A 43 8.87 16.94 -0.26
CA GLU A 43 8.15 18.09 -0.82
C GLU A 43 6.77 17.72 -1.41
N ASP A 44 6.49 16.43 -1.64
CA ASP A 44 5.27 15.90 -2.28
C ASP A 44 4.30 15.26 -1.26
N VAL A 45 3.93 16.04 -0.25
CA VAL A 45 3.08 15.63 0.88
C VAL A 45 1.75 14.99 0.47
N ASP A 46 1.08 15.57 -0.53
CA ASP A 46 -0.19 15.02 -1.05
C ASP A 46 0.01 13.60 -1.61
N GLN A 47 1.14 13.35 -2.28
CA GLN A 47 1.49 12.05 -2.81
C GLN A 47 1.84 11.07 -1.68
N ALA A 48 2.52 11.52 -0.64
CA ALA A 48 2.81 10.71 0.54
C ALA A 48 1.52 10.25 1.23
N LYS A 49 0.56 11.16 1.40
CA LYS A 49 -0.75 10.85 1.99
C LYS A 49 -1.53 9.83 1.18
N ASP A 50 -1.66 10.06 -0.13
CA ASP A 50 -2.33 9.11 -1.03
C ASP A 50 -1.64 7.74 -0.99
N ALA A 51 -0.30 7.70 -0.91
CA ALA A 51 0.44 6.45 -0.82
C ALA A 51 0.23 5.71 0.51
N PHE A 52 0.12 6.41 1.64
CA PHE A 52 -0.24 5.79 2.92
C PHE A 52 -1.69 5.27 2.94
N ASP A 53 -2.64 6.01 2.35
CA ASP A 53 -4.02 5.54 2.17
C ASP A 53 -4.05 4.26 1.32
N GLU A 54 -3.33 4.25 0.20
CA GLU A 54 -3.22 3.06 -0.66
C GLU A 54 -2.48 1.92 0.02
N LEU A 55 -1.46 2.18 0.85
CA LEU A 55 -0.79 1.14 1.64
C LEU A 55 -1.77 0.50 2.64
N ALA A 56 -2.57 1.30 3.34
CA ALA A 56 -3.57 0.83 4.31
C ALA A 56 -4.65 -0.03 3.65
N ASP A 57 -5.12 0.38 2.47
CA ASP A 57 -6.07 -0.40 1.67
C ASP A 57 -5.44 -1.69 1.11
N ASN A 58 -4.12 -1.69 0.90
CA ASN A 58 -3.39 -2.82 0.36
C ASN A 58 -2.76 -3.75 1.41
N VAL A 59 -3.04 -3.57 2.71
CA VAL A 59 -2.53 -4.50 3.72
C VAL A 59 -3.13 -5.90 3.52
N PRO A 60 -2.29 -6.95 3.38
CA PRO A 60 -2.75 -8.31 3.18
C PRO A 60 -3.50 -8.84 4.40
N ASP A 61 -4.56 -9.62 4.19
CA ASP A 61 -5.34 -10.22 5.29
C ASP A 61 -4.48 -11.14 6.19
N ASP A 62 -3.38 -11.69 5.67
CA ASP A 62 -2.43 -12.55 6.40
C ASP A 62 -1.29 -11.78 7.08
N ALA A 63 -1.16 -10.46 6.87
CA ALA A 63 -0.24 -9.59 7.60
C ALA A 63 -0.62 -9.42 9.08
N GLY A 64 -1.89 -9.66 9.39
CA GLY A 64 -2.45 -9.56 10.74
C GLY A 64 -3.06 -8.19 11.05
N ASP A 65 -3.95 -8.18 12.04
CA ASP A 65 -4.69 -6.98 12.45
C ASP A 65 -3.77 -5.83 12.90
N ASP A 66 -2.61 -6.16 13.47
CA ASP A 66 -1.65 -5.17 13.97
C ASP A 66 -1.04 -4.33 12.82
N VAL A 67 -0.67 -4.97 11.70
CA VAL A 67 -0.12 -4.28 10.51
C VAL A 67 -1.22 -3.43 9.86
N LYS A 68 -2.44 -3.95 9.81
CA LYS A 68 -3.59 -3.23 9.25
C LYS A 68 -3.97 -2.01 10.07
N GLU A 69 -4.04 -2.15 11.39
CA GLU A 69 -4.28 -1.03 12.30
C GLU A 69 -3.15 0.00 12.17
N ALA A 70 -1.90 -0.45 12.11
CA ALA A 70 -0.75 0.43 11.98
C ALA A 70 -0.78 1.25 10.68
N ALA A 71 -0.97 0.60 9.53
CA ALA A 71 -1.03 1.30 8.24
C ALA A 71 -2.22 2.28 8.19
N THR A 72 -3.40 1.86 8.67
CA THR A 72 -4.58 2.73 8.73
C THR A 72 -4.34 3.93 9.64
N PHE A 73 -3.71 3.71 10.80
CA PHE A 73 -3.42 4.78 11.74
C PHE A 73 -2.44 5.80 11.14
N MET A 74 -1.41 5.33 10.42
CA MET A 74 -0.47 6.22 9.74
C MET A 74 -1.15 7.06 8.66
N ALA A 75 -2.04 6.47 7.87
CA ALA A 75 -2.78 7.17 6.83
C ALA A 75 -3.74 8.24 7.41
N ASP A 76 -4.52 7.85 8.43
CA ASP A 76 -5.47 8.75 9.10
C ASP A 76 -4.78 9.92 9.84
N ASN A 77 -3.56 9.69 10.32
CA ASN A 77 -2.80 10.64 11.12
C ASN A 77 -1.52 11.07 10.41
N PHE A 78 -1.48 11.08 9.08
CA PHE A 78 -0.36 11.68 8.37
C PHE A 78 -0.48 13.22 8.44
N PRO A 79 0.58 13.96 8.81
CA PRO A 79 0.54 15.42 8.89
C PRO A 79 0.14 16.07 7.55
N GLU A 80 -0.71 17.10 7.58
CA GLU A 80 -1.12 17.82 6.36
C GLU A 80 0.05 18.51 5.64
N ASP A 81 1.11 18.85 6.38
CA ASP A 81 2.32 19.47 5.86
C ASP A 81 3.46 18.45 5.65
N GLY A 82 3.21 17.14 5.85
CA GLY A 82 4.18 16.05 5.70
C GLY A 82 5.31 16.02 6.72
N ASP A 83 5.43 17.07 7.53
CA ASP A 83 6.45 17.23 8.55
C ASP A 83 5.95 16.75 9.92
N PHE A 84 6.26 15.50 10.24
CA PHE A 84 5.92 14.88 11.52
C PHE A 84 6.62 15.57 12.71
N GLU A 85 7.88 15.97 12.56
CA GLU A 85 8.61 16.65 13.63
C GLU A 85 7.96 17.99 13.96
N GLN A 86 7.59 18.76 12.92
CA GLN A 86 6.87 20.00 13.09
C GLN A 86 5.47 19.80 13.70
N ALA A 87 4.73 18.76 13.29
CA ALA A 87 3.42 18.46 13.86
C ALA A 87 3.49 18.15 15.37
N VAL A 88 4.56 17.49 15.82
CA VAL A 88 4.81 17.25 17.25
C VAL A 88 5.23 18.53 17.97
N GLU A 89 6.09 19.35 17.36
CA GLU A 89 6.55 20.61 17.95
C GLU A 89 5.46 21.69 18.04
N SER A 90 4.57 21.77 17.04
CA SER A 90 3.44 22.69 17.00
C SER A 90 2.34 22.30 18.01
N GLY A 91 2.33 21.04 18.43
CA GLY A 91 1.31 20.45 19.28
C GLY A 91 0.07 20.01 18.50
N ASP A 92 0.15 19.91 17.18
CA ASP A 92 -0.90 19.30 16.35
C ASP A 92 -0.99 17.80 16.63
N PHE A 93 0.14 17.15 16.94
CA PHE A 93 0.17 15.83 17.57
C PHE A 93 0.43 15.93 19.06
N ASP A 94 -0.45 15.31 19.84
CA ASP A 94 -0.15 15.02 21.21
C ASP A 94 0.88 13.88 21.32
N GLN A 95 1.47 13.74 22.51
CA GLN A 95 2.51 12.75 22.76
C GLN A 95 2.00 11.32 22.51
N GLU A 96 0.72 11.04 22.79
CA GLU A 96 0.13 9.71 22.58
C GLU A 96 0.03 9.37 21.08
N THR A 97 -0.41 10.33 20.27
CA THR A 97 -0.49 10.20 18.81
C THR A 97 0.89 10.03 18.21
N ALA A 98 1.87 10.80 18.66
CA ALA A 98 3.24 10.69 18.18
C ALA A 98 3.87 9.32 18.51
N GLU A 99 3.70 8.84 19.75
CA GLU A 99 4.18 7.53 20.19
C GLU A 99 3.48 6.39 19.41
N LYS A 100 2.16 6.51 19.17
CA LYS A 100 1.41 5.54 18.39
C LYS A 100 1.85 5.55 16.93
N PHE A 101 2.05 6.71 16.32
CA PHE A 101 2.51 6.83 14.94
C PHE A 101 3.88 6.18 14.75
N ALA A 102 4.83 6.43 15.65
CA ALA A 102 6.15 5.81 15.61
C ALA A 102 6.06 4.28 15.73
N THR A 103 5.24 3.77 16.65
CA THR A 103 5.03 2.32 16.82
C THR A 103 4.36 1.69 15.60
N SER A 104 3.40 2.39 14.98
CA SER A 104 2.76 1.98 13.74
C SER A 104 3.75 1.93 12.58
N ALA A 105 4.61 2.93 12.44
CA ALA A 105 5.68 2.95 11.45
C ALA A 105 6.63 1.77 11.62
N GLU A 106 7.07 1.48 12.84
CA GLU A 106 7.91 0.29 13.13
C GLU A 106 7.22 -1.02 12.77
N THR A 107 5.91 -1.12 13.00
CA THR A 107 5.12 -2.33 12.70
C THR A 107 5.01 -2.55 11.19
N VAL A 108 4.67 -1.50 10.45
CA VAL A 108 4.57 -1.53 8.98
C VAL A 108 5.93 -1.78 8.35
N GLN A 109 6.97 -1.10 8.83
CA GLN A 109 8.35 -1.29 8.39
C GLN A 109 8.83 -2.72 8.65
N GLY A 110 8.59 -3.27 9.84
CA GLY A 110 8.98 -4.64 10.16
C GLY A 110 8.35 -5.66 9.21
N TYR A 111 7.05 -5.50 8.92
CA TYR A 111 6.37 -6.35 7.94
C TYR A 111 6.93 -6.14 6.51
N GLY A 112 7.17 -4.89 6.11
CA GLY A 112 7.75 -4.56 4.81
C GLY A 112 9.17 -5.14 4.61
N GLU A 113 10.05 -5.00 5.60
CA GLU A 113 11.40 -5.57 5.54
C GLU A 113 11.40 -7.11 5.46
N GLU A 114 10.47 -7.76 6.16
CA GLU A 114 10.35 -9.22 6.17
C GLU A 114 9.78 -9.79 4.86
N ASN A 115 8.90 -9.06 4.18
CA ASN A 115 8.11 -9.60 3.07
C ASN A 115 8.41 -8.96 1.71
N CYS A 116 8.89 -7.71 1.68
CA CYS A 116 9.17 -6.95 0.46
C CYS A 116 10.65 -7.01 0.04
N GLY A 117 11.52 -7.54 0.91
CA GLY A 117 12.93 -7.75 0.59
C GLY A 117 13.17 -8.96 -0.33
N SER A 118 13.66 -8.70 -1.55
CA SER A 118 14.32 -9.67 -2.44
C SER A 118 15.81 -9.42 -2.59
#